data_AF-A0A6J1HUQ3-F1
#
_entry.id   AF-A0A6J1HUQ3-F1
#
_cell.length_a   1.000
_cell.length_b   1.000
_cell.length_c   1.000
_cell.angle_alpha   90.00
_cell.angle_beta   90.00
_cell.angle_gamma   90.00
#
_symmetry.space_group_name_H-M   'P 1'
#
loop_
_entity.id
_entity.type
_entity.pdbx_description
1 polymer ?
#
loop_
_entity_poly.entity_id
_entity_poly.type
_entity_poly.pdbx_seq_one_letter_code
_entity_poly.pdbx_strand_id
1 'polypeptide(L)'
;MNSMCLHVPCLSLNAPPLPCFNHINSSVSHASLFISLSILHFSSLFLRMRNPSCLKREFLKKWMMGLEIYTTSNKNMTVTQRKNAIKLSADIALASSRNCATRWSQALIAATSVDDGSRLVADVLLGRTTNPKITRIMWSSVKIVKRSRRVQRMRRKCKKPAAELIAKTLARKRRKVLRGLVPGGEFMDEISLIEETLDYISALQAQVDVMRCLATAYIPSSS
;
A
#
# COMPACT_ATOMS: atom_id res chain seq x y z
N MET A 1 53.97 -50.35 -54.46
CA MET A 1 53.05 -51.46 -54.81
C MET A 1 52.30 -51.86 -53.57
N ASN A 2 51.02 -52.19 -53.75
CA ASN A 2 50.07 -52.80 -52.80
C ASN A 2 49.22 -51.83 -51.96
N SER A 3 48.19 -51.36 -52.66
CA SER A 3 46.82 -51.13 -52.18
C SER A 3 46.32 -52.30 -51.32
N MET A 4 45.68 -52.00 -50.19
CA MET A 4 44.71 -52.89 -49.56
C MET A 4 43.46 -52.10 -49.22
N CYS A 5 42.44 -52.30 -50.06
CA CYS A 5 41.05 -51.98 -49.82
C CYS A 5 40.56 -52.75 -48.59
N LEU A 6 39.99 -52.05 -47.61
CA LEU A 6 39.13 -52.67 -46.61
C LEU A 6 37.69 -52.18 -46.81
N HIS A 7 36.86 -53.20 -46.96
CA HIS A 7 35.46 -53.22 -47.32
C HIS A 7 34.60 -52.58 -46.21
N VAL A 8 33.73 -51.66 -46.60
CA VAL A 8 32.67 -51.09 -45.76
C VAL A 8 31.47 -52.04 -45.78
N PRO A 9 30.97 -52.54 -44.65
CA PRO A 9 29.63 -53.09 -44.56
C PRO A 9 28.66 -51.98 -44.13
N CYS A 10 27.72 -51.66 -45.02
CA CYS A 10 26.53 -50.89 -44.73
C CYS A 10 25.72 -51.56 -43.60
N LEU A 11 25.54 -50.87 -42.48
CA LEU A 11 24.51 -51.18 -41.50
C LEU A 11 23.50 -50.02 -41.50
N SER A 12 22.37 -50.31 -42.16
CA SER A 12 21.14 -49.54 -42.11
C SER A 12 20.65 -49.48 -40.66
N LEU A 13 20.73 -48.30 -40.03
CA LEU A 13 20.13 -48.06 -38.73
C LEU A 13 18.87 -47.23 -38.94
N ASN A 14 17.73 -47.92 -38.96
CA ASN A 14 16.40 -47.35 -38.94
C ASN A 14 16.26 -46.37 -37.76
N ALA A 15 16.06 -45.08 -38.06
CA ALA A 15 15.67 -44.09 -37.08
C ALA A 15 14.19 -44.29 -36.68
N PRO A 16 13.86 -44.38 -35.39
CA PRO A 16 12.46 -44.36 -34.94
C PRO A 16 11.90 -42.92 -35.06
N PRO A 17 10.60 -42.76 -35.37
CA PRO A 17 9.99 -41.44 -35.51
C PRO A 17 9.92 -40.73 -34.16
N LEU A 18 10.18 -39.42 -34.22
CA LEU A 18 10.03 -38.49 -33.11
C LEU A 18 8.62 -38.58 -32.48
N PRO A 19 8.48 -38.55 -31.14
CA PRO A 19 7.18 -38.33 -30.54
C PRO A 19 6.77 -36.88 -30.77
N CYS A 20 5.65 -36.68 -31.46
CA CYS A 20 4.95 -35.41 -31.63
C CYS A 20 4.68 -34.76 -30.27
N PHE A 21 5.47 -33.75 -29.90
CA PHE A 21 5.22 -32.88 -28.76
C PHE A 21 4.21 -31.79 -29.13
N ASN A 22 2.93 -32.17 -29.26
CA ASN A 22 1.82 -31.23 -29.42
C ASN A 22 0.78 -31.45 -28.32
N HIS A 23 1.01 -30.91 -27.13
CA HIS A 23 0.00 -30.36 -26.21
C HIS A 23 0.66 -30.04 -24.86
N ILE A 24 1.13 -28.81 -24.65
CA ILE A 24 1.09 -28.02 -23.38
C ILE A 24 1.57 -26.62 -23.80
N ASN A 25 0.70 -25.80 -24.41
CA ASN A 25 1.03 -24.39 -24.71
C ASN A 25 -0.19 -23.46 -24.56
N SER A 26 -1.05 -23.76 -23.58
CA SER A 26 -2.18 -22.88 -23.21
C SER A 26 -2.12 -22.44 -21.73
N SER A 27 -1.58 -23.28 -20.84
CA SER A 27 -1.50 -22.98 -19.40
C SER A 27 -0.33 -22.07 -19.01
N VAL A 28 0.74 -22.03 -19.81
CA VAL A 28 1.94 -21.20 -19.54
C VAL A 28 1.67 -19.72 -19.87
N SER A 29 0.89 -19.44 -20.91
CA SER A 29 0.53 -18.07 -21.31
C SER A 29 -0.35 -17.39 -20.27
N HIS A 30 -1.34 -18.09 -19.70
CA HIS A 30 -2.17 -17.51 -18.63
C HIS A 30 -1.35 -17.22 -17.37
N ALA A 31 -0.48 -18.13 -16.94
CA ALA A 31 0.37 -17.91 -15.77
C ALA A 31 1.35 -16.74 -15.98
N SER A 32 1.98 -16.63 -17.16
CA SER A 32 2.85 -15.50 -17.52
C SER A 32 2.07 -14.18 -17.62
N LEU A 33 0.85 -14.20 -18.15
CA LEU A 33 -0.01 -13.01 -18.20
C LEU A 33 -0.47 -12.59 -16.80
N PHE A 34 -0.82 -13.53 -15.92
CA PHE A 34 -1.15 -13.24 -14.52
C PHE A 34 0.04 -12.69 -13.73
N ILE A 35 1.24 -13.24 -13.93
CA ILE A 35 2.47 -12.72 -13.31
C ILE A 35 2.78 -11.33 -13.86
N SER A 36 2.66 -11.12 -15.17
CA SER A 36 2.89 -9.81 -15.81
C SER A 36 1.86 -8.77 -15.37
N LEU A 37 0.58 -9.14 -15.25
CA LEU A 37 -0.47 -8.24 -14.76
C LEU A 37 -0.29 -7.91 -13.27
N SER A 38 0.20 -8.87 -12.48
CA SER A 38 0.55 -8.65 -11.07
C SER A 38 1.77 -7.75 -10.92
N ILE A 39 2.79 -7.92 -11.77
CA ILE A 39 3.98 -7.06 -11.83
C ILE A 39 3.60 -5.66 -12.32
N LEU A 40 2.71 -5.53 -13.30
CA LEU A 40 2.23 -4.23 -13.79
C LEU A 40 1.28 -3.56 -12.80
N HIS A 41 0.46 -4.29 -12.05
CA HIS A 41 -0.34 -3.74 -10.96
C HIS A 41 0.55 -3.31 -9.79
N PHE A 42 1.55 -4.12 -9.44
CA PHE A 42 2.57 -3.77 -8.46
C PHE A 42 3.36 -2.55 -8.93
N SER A 43 3.75 -2.49 -10.21
CA SER A 43 4.46 -1.36 -10.80
C SER A 43 3.59 -0.11 -10.92
N SER A 44 2.30 -0.24 -11.20
CA SER A 44 1.32 0.86 -11.29
C SER A 44 0.98 1.43 -9.91
N LEU A 45 0.81 0.57 -8.90
CA LEU A 45 0.74 0.99 -7.49
C LEU A 45 2.07 1.60 -7.01
N PHE A 46 3.20 1.09 -7.48
CA PHE A 46 4.55 1.56 -7.14
C PHE A 46 4.99 2.81 -7.93
N LEU A 47 4.37 3.11 -9.07
CA LEU A 47 4.46 4.35 -9.85
C LEU A 47 3.53 5.43 -9.30
N ARG A 48 2.47 5.04 -8.57
CA ARG A 48 1.70 5.96 -7.72
C ARG A 48 2.51 6.46 -6.52
N MET A 49 3.56 5.74 -6.15
CA MET A 49 4.64 6.27 -5.33
C MET A 49 5.73 6.87 -6.22
N ARG A 50 6.44 7.89 -5.74
CA ARG A 50 7.64 8.53 -6.35
C ARG A 50 7.42 9.78 -7.17
N ASN A 51 6.78 10.79 -6.58
CA ASN A 51 7.53 12.04 -6.57
C ASN A 51 7.48 12.66 -5.18
N PRO A 52 8.54 12.49 -4.35
CA PRO A 52 8.58 13.07 -3.02
C PRO A 52 8.46 14.60 -3.08
N SER A 53 8.93 15.24 -4.16
CA SER A 53 8.74 16.68 -4.36
C SER A 53 7.28 17.06 -4.61
N CYS A 54 6.51 16.21 -5.31
CA CYS A 54 5.08 16.43 -5.54
C CYS A 54 4.30 16.28 -4.24
N LEU A 55 4.59 15.25 -3.45
CA LEU A 55 3.94 15.03 -2.16
C LEU A 55 4.20 16.17 -1.18
N LYS A 56 5.45 16.64 -1.08
CA LYS A 56 5.84 17.80 -0.25
C LYS A 56 5.10 19.06 -0.68
N ARG A 57 5.02 19.33 -2.00
CA ARG A 57 4.33 20.49 -2.55
C ARG A 57 2.82 20.44 -2.29
N GLU A 58 2.18 19.30 -2.54
CA GLU A 58 0.75 19.11 -2.28
C GLU A 58 0.43 19.22 -0.79
N PHE A 59 1.24 18.60 0.06
CA PHE A 59 1.12 18.74 1.51
C PHE A 59 1.23 20.21 1.92
N LEU A 60 2.28 20.93 1.50
CA LEU A 60 2.49 22.33 1.85
C LEU A 60 1.32 23.21 1.40
N LYS A 61 0.89 23.06 0.14
CA LYS A 61 -0.25 23.80 -0.42
C LYS A 61 -1.51 23.60 0.42
N LYS A 62 -1.86 22.34 0.70
CA LYS A 62 -3.06 22.00 1.48
C LYS A 62 -2.94 22.45 2.94
N TRP A 63 -1.74 22.36 3.52
CA TRP A 63 -1.52 22.77 4.89
C TRP A 63 -1.62 24.29 5.05
N MET A 64 -1.04 25.08 4.14
CA MET A 64 -1.24 26.53 4.10
C MET A 64 -2.72 26.92 4.02
N MET A 65 -3.47 26.29 3.12
CA MET A 65 -4.92 26.52 3.01
C MET A 65 -5.65 26.18 4.32
N GLY A 66 -5.31 25.05 4.96
CA GLY A 66 -5.91 24.66 6.24
C GLY A 66 -5.59 25.63 7.37
N LEU A 67 -4.36 26.17 7.43
CA LEU A 67 -3.96 27.16 8.43
C LEU A 67 -4.66 28.51 8.21
N GLU A 68 -4.88 28.92 6.96
CA GLU A 68 -5.61 30.13 6.63
C GLU A 68 -7.06 30.07 7.11
N ILE A 69 -7.73 28.92 6.96
CA ILE A 69 -9.10 28.70 7.46
C ILE A 69 -9.16 28.89 8.97
N TYR A 70 -8.23 28.30 9.73
CA TYR A 70 -8.20 28.49 11.19
C TYR A 70 -7.88 29.94 11.60
N THR A 71 -6.98 30.61 10.86
CA THR A 71 -6.60 32.00 11.14
C THR A 71 -7.75 32.98 10.90
N THR A 72 -8.57 32.72 9.88
CA THR A 72 -9.74 33.54 9.54
C THR A 72 -10.96 33.22 10.41
N SER A 73 -11.13 31.96 10.82
CA SER A 73 -12.27 31.48 11.61
C SER A 73 -12.27 31.96 13.07
N ASN A 74 -11.11 32.02 13.73
CA ASN A 74 -11.05 32.40 15.15
C ASN A 74 -9.77 33.15 15.53
N LYS A 75 -9.87 34.48 15.65
CA LYS A 75 -8.73 35.34 16.01
C LYS A 75 -8.29 35.20 17.47
N ASN A 76 -9.16 34.71 18.35
CA ASN A 76 -8.94 34.64 19.80
C ASN A 76 -8.76 33.20 20.29
N MET A 77 -7.90 32.44 19.62
CA MET A 77 -7.54 31.09 20.06
C MET A 77 -6.56 31.10 21.24
N THR A 78 -6.85 30.31 22.27
CA THR A 78 -5.87 29.96 23.30
C THR A 78 -4.68 29.21 22.69
N VAL A 79 -3.54 29.21 23.38
CA VAL A 79 -2.33 28.50 22.92
C VAL A 79 -2.61 27.00 22.68
N THR A 80 -3.41 26.37 23.54
CA THR A 80 -3.80 24.96 23.40
C THR A 80 -4.67 24.72 22.17
N GLN A 81 -5.66 25.59 21.91
CA GLN A 81 -6.50 25.50 20.71
C GLN A 81 -5.67 25.71 19.44
N ARG A 82 -4.75 26.68 19.44
CA ARG A 82 -3.83 26.91 18.32
C ARG A 82 -2.97 25.69 18.02
N LYS A 83 -2.39 25.06 19.07
CA LYS A 83 -1.62 23.83 18.93
C LYS A 83 -2.46 22.71 18.31
N ASN A 84 -3.69 22.53 18.78
CA ASN A 84 -4.60 21.51 18.25
C ASN A 84 -4.99 21.81 16.80
N ALA A 85 -5.29 23.07 16.45
CA ALA A 85 -5.61 23.50 15.10
C ALA A 85 -4.44 23.26 14.12
N ILE A 86 -3.21 23.57 14.52
CA ILE A 86 -2.01 23.29 13.72
C ILE A 86 -1.88 21.79 13.45
N LYS A 87 -2.06 20.96 14.50
CA LYS A 87 -1.99 19.50 14.38
C LYS A 87 -3.08 18.96 13.45
N LEU A 88 -4.33 19.35 13.68
CA LEU A 88 -5.48 18.91 12.88
C LEU A 88 -5.34 19.34 11.42
N SER A 89 -4.93 20.59 11.18
CA SER A 89 -4.64 21.10 9.84
C SER A 89 -3.57 20.27 9.14
N ALA A 90 -2.48 19.90 9.85
CA ALA A 90 -1.43 19.06 9.29
C ALA A 90 -1.94 17.64 8.99
N ASP A 91 -2.71 17.02 9.88
CA ASP A 91 -3.28 15.67 9.71
C ASP A 91 -4.24 15.62 8.50
N ILE A 92 -5.12 16.62 8.36
CA ILE A 92 -6.05 16.73 7.22
C ILE A 92 -5.29 17.00 5.92
N ALA A 93 -4.31 17.91 5.93
CA ALA A 93 -3.49 18.20 4.75
C ALA A 93 -2.69 16.97 4.30
N LEU A 94 -2.12 16.22 5.25
CA LEU A 94 -1.39 14.98 4.99
C LEU A 94 -2.28 13.94 4.32
N ALA A 95 -3.45 13.67 4.90
CA ALA A 95 -4.42 12.75 4.32
C ALA A 95 -4.89 13.20 2.93
N SER A 96 -5.16 14.50 2.78
CA SER A 96 -5.65 15.08 1.53
C SER A 96 -4.58 15.07 0.43
N SER A 97 -3.29 15.15 0.76
CA SER A 97 -2.20 15.09 -0.23
C SER A 97 -2.15 13.78 -1.02
N ARG A 98 -2.75 12.70 -0.46
CA ARG A 98 -2.94 11.41 -1.13
C ARG A 98 -4.33 11.24 -1.75
N ASN A 99 -5.08 12.34 -1.89
CA ASN A 99 -6.44 12.37 -2.45
C ASN A 99 -7.40 11.38 -1.77
N CYS A 100 -7.19 11.10 -0.47
CA CYS A 100 -7.96 10.10 0.29
C CYS A 100 -8.02 8.71 -0.34
N ALA A 101 -7.03 8.39 -1.18
CA ALA A 101 -7.01 7.16 -1.94
C ALA A 101 -6.49 5.97 -1.13
N THR A 102 -5.84 6.23 0.01
CA THR A 102 -5.24 5.22 0.88
C THR A 102 -6.11 5.02 2.12
N ARG A 103 -6.12 3.81 2.67
CA ARG A 103 -6.87 3.51 3.89
C ARG A 103 -6.38 4.34 5.07
N TRP A 104 -5.06 4.56 5.18
CA TRP A 104 -4.50 5.37 6.26
C TRP A 104 -4.95 6.84 6.18
N SER A 105 -5.08 7.40 4.98
CA SER A 105 -5.55 8.78 4.80
C SER A 105 -7.03 8.95 5.17
N GLN A 106 -7.86 7.96 4.83
CA GLN A 106 -9.28 7.94 5.21
C GLN A 106 -9.45 7.81 6.73
N ALA A 107 -8.63 6.97 7.37
CA ALA A 107 -8.63 6.80 8.82
C ALA A 107 -8.26 8.10 9.57
N LEU A 108 -7.27 8.85 9.07
CA LEU A 108 -6.93 10.17 9.62
C LEU A 108 -8.11 11.15 9.56
N ILE A 109 -8.78 11.26 8.42
CA ILE A 109 -9.91 12.20 8.27
C ILE A 109 -11.10 11.79 9.15
N ALA A 110 -11.34 10.48 9.26
CA ALA A 110 -12.37 9.98 10.18
C ALA A 110 -12.06 10.34 11.64
N ALA A 111 -10.77 10.34 12.02
CA ALA A 111 -10.34 10.74 13.36
C ALA A 111 -10.44 12.26 13.62
N THR A 112 -10.36 13.11 12.58
CA THR A 112 -10.41 14.58 12.72
C THR A 112 -11.82 15.17 12.62
N SER A 113 -12.82 14.40 12.16
CA SER A 113 -14.20 14.87 11.87
C SER A 113 -15.06 15.19 13.12
N VAL A 114 -14.48 15.31 14.31
CA VAL A 114 -15.21 15.45 15.59
C VAL A 114 -15.57 16.91 15.91
N ASP A 115 -14.95 17.87 15.21
CA ASP A 115 -15.09 19.31 15.45
C ASP A 115 -15.54 20.05 14.18
N ASP A 116 -16.40 21.07 14.32
CA ASP A 116 -17.06 21.75 13.19
C ASP A 116 -16.07 22.49 12.27
N GLY A 117 -15.07 23.17 12.85
CA GLY A 117 -14.00 23.83 12.10
C GLY A 117 -13.12 22.83 11.36
N SER A 118 -12.85 21.67 11.98
CA SER A 118 -12.06 20.59 11.39
C SER A 118 -12.77 19.95 10.19
N ARG A 119 -14.11 19.89 10.22
CA ARG A 119 -14.93 19.42 9.10
C ARG A 119 -14.89 20.38 7.91
N LEU A 120 -14.97 21.69 8.14
CA LEU A 120 -14.84 22.70 7.09
C LEU A 120 -13.48 22.61 6.37
N VAL A 121 -12.39 22.48 7.14
CA VAL A 121 -11.04 22.30 6.57
C VAL A 121 -10.96 21.03 5.72
N ALA A 122 -11.52 19.92 6.21
CA ALA A 122 -11.57 18.67 5.45
C ALA A 122 -12.38 18.83 4.15
N ASP A 123 -13.56 19.43 4.18
CA ASP A 123 -14.40 19.58 2.98
C ASP A 123 -13.71 20.45 1.91
N VAL A 124 -13.05 21.55 2.31
CA VAL A 124 -12.30 22.42 1.40
C VAL A 124 -11.09 21.71 0.79
N LEU A 125 -10.27 21.01 1.60
CA LEU A 125 -9.05 20.36 1.12
C LEU A 125 -9.31 19.11 0.27
N LEU A 126 -10.51 18.54 0.39
CA LEU A 126 -11.00 17.44 -0.42
C LEU A 126 -11.76 17.90 -1.67
N GLY A 127 -12.05 19.19 -1.81
CA GLY A 127 -12.86 19.73 -2.90
C GLY A 127 -14.31 19.20 -2.89
N ARG A 128 -14.84 18.80 -1.72
CA ARG A 128 -16.24 18.40 -1.58
C ARG A 128 -17.11 19.64 -1.43
N THR A 129 -17.77 20.06 -2.49
CA THR A 129 -18.92 20.96 -2.37
C THR A 129 -20.03 20.24 -1.63
N THR A 130 -20.61 20.91 -0.63
CA THR A 130 -21.61 20.44 0.33
C THR A 130 -22.60 19.42 -0.25
N ASN A 131 -22.37 18.14 0.04
CA ASN A 131 -23.38 17.07 0.05
C ASN A 131 -22.77 15.86 0.78
N PRO A 132 -23.15 15.58 2.04
CA PRO A 132 -22.71 14.39 2.74
C PRO A 132 -23.52 13.18 2.23
N LYS A 133 -23.33 12.79 0.97
CA LYS A 133 -23.57 11.40 0.58
C LYS A 133 -22.34 10.62 1.02
N ILE A 134 -22.29 10.37 2.32
CA ILE A 134 -21.59 9.21 2.87
C ILE A 134 -22.20 8.02 2.13
N THR A 135 -21.56 7.57 1.06
CA THR A 135 -21.71 6.17 0.66
C THR A 135 -21.16 5.40 1.85
N ARG A 136 -22.05 5.08 2.80
CA ARG A 136 -21.85 3.95 3.69
C ARG A 136 -21.71 2.81 2.70
N ILE A 137 -20.47 2.43 2.39
CA ILE A 137 -20.22 1.12 1.84
C ILE A 137 -20.62 0.22 3.00
N MET A 138 -21.90 -0.15 2.98
CA MET A 138 -22.49 -1.13 3.84
C MET A 138 -21.61 -2.36 3.66
N TRP A 139 -20.83 -2.64 4.70
CA TRP A 139 -20.15 -3.92 4.84
C TRP A 139 -21.24 -4.95 5.13
N SER A 140 -22.02 -5.29 4.09
CA SER A 140 -22.91 -6.43 4.15
C SER A 140 -22.02 -7.66 4.09
N SER A 141 -22.09 -8.43 5.17
CA SER A 141 -21.42 -9.71 5.27
C SER A 141 -21.97 -10.61 4.17
N VAL A 142 -21.21 -10.83 3.08
CA VAL A 142 -21.56 -11.88 2.13
C VAL A 142 -21.42 -13.21 2.87
N LYS A 143 -22.55 -13.71 3.39
CA LYS A 143 -22.66 -15.06 3.95
C LYS A 143 -22.49 -16.05 2.79
N ILE A 144 -21.24 -16.38 2.50
CA ILE A 144 -20.94 -17.52 1.63
C ILE A 144 -21.27 -18.77 2.44
N VAL A 145 -22.40 -19.40 2.14
CA VAL A 145 -22.74 -20.75 2.62
C VAL A 145 -21.64 -21.69 2.12
N LYS A 146 -20.75 -22.09 3.03
CA LYS A 146 -19.75 -23.12 2.78
C LYS A 146 -20.44 -24.47 2.70
N ARG A 147 -20.69 -24.93 1.47
CA ARG A 147 -21.07 -26.31 1.16
C ARG A 147 -19.91 -27.22 1.62
N SER A 148 -20.20 -28.08 2.59
CA SER A 148 -19.23 -29.03 3.11
C SER A 148 -18.81 -30.03 2.03
N ARG A 149 -17.50 -30.20 1.83
CA ARG A 149 -16.93 -31.46 1.35
C ARG A 149 -15.83 -31.84 2.33
N ARG A 150 -16.17 -32.77 3.23
CA ARG A 150 -15.18 -33.54 3.99
C ARG A 150 -14.36 -34.32 2.97
N VAL A 151 -13.13 -33.89 2.78
CA VAL A 151 -12.06 -34.80 2.38
C VAL A 151 -11.03 -34.69 3.48
N GLN A 152 -11.11 -35.62 4.44
CA GLN A 152 -10.04 -35.90 5.38
C GLN A 152 -8.81 -36.34 4.57
N ARG A 153 -7.97 -35.38 4.17
CA ARG A 153 -6.58 -35.69 3.87
C ARG A 153 -5.87 -35.73 5.21
N MET A 154 -5.48 -36.95 5.61
CA MET A 154 -4.54 -37.21 6.70
C MET A 154 -3.27 -36.38 6.46
N ARG A 155 -3.23 -35.15 6.98
CA ARG A 155 -2.03 -34.33 6.98
C ARG A 155 -1.09 -34.98 7.99
N ARG A 156 -0.06 -35.68 7.48
CA ARG A 156 1.13 -36.01 8.27
C ARG A 156 1.57 -34.72 8.96
N LYS A 157 1.45 -34.67 10.28
CA LYS A 157 1.81 -33.51 11.10
C LYS A 157 3.34 -33.47 11.12
N CYS A 158 3.94 -32.87 10.09
CA CYS A 158 5.38 -32.61 10.10
C CYS A 158 5.64 -31.67 11.29
N LYS A 159 6.39 -32.14 12.30
CA LYS A 159 6.77 -31.32 13.45
C LYS A 159 7.57 -30.14 12.90
N LYS A 160 6.99 -28.95 12.97
CA LYS A 160 7.67 -27.73 12.55
C LYS A 160 8.88 -27.54 13.45
N PRO A 161 10.06 -27.20 12.92
CA PRO A 161 11.21 -26.94 13.76
C PRO A 161 10.85 -25.80 14.72
N ALA A 162 11.34 -25.87 15.97
CA ALA A 162 11.06 -24.87 17.00
C ALA A 162 11.33 -23.43 16.50
N ALA A 163 12.35 -23.25 15.66
CA ALA A 163 12.69 -22.00 15.00
C ALA A 163 11.54 -21.43 14.13
N GLU A 164 10.80 -22.25 13.37
CA GLU A 164 9.68 -21.78 12.54
C GLU A 164 8.53 -21.26 13.41
N LEU A 165 8.26 -21.92 14.55
CA LEU A 165 7.23 -21.49 15.50
C LEU A 165 7.61 -20.18 16.20
N ILE A 166 8.88 -20.05 16.58
CA ILE A 166 9.43 -18.82 17.17
C ILE A 166 9.34 -17.67 16.15
N ALA A 167 9.80 -17.87 14.92
CA ALA A 167 9.74 -16.87 13.86
C ALA A 167 8.30 -16.40 13.58
N LYS A 168 7.34 -17.34 13.55
CA LYS A 168 5.92 -17.00 13.37
C LYS A 168 5.34 -16.21 14.52
N THR A 169 5.73 -16.54 15.75
CA THR A 169 5.29 -15.82 16.94
C THR A 169 5.84 -14.40 16.93
N LEU A 170 7.11 -14.22 16.59
CA LEU A 170 7.73 -12.91 16.45
C LEU A 170 7.08 -12.08 15.33
N ALA A 171 6.87 -12.67 14.16
CA ALA A 171 6.20 -12.01 13.04
C ALA A 171 4.78 -11.56 13.41
N ARG A 172 4.01 -12.41 14.11
CA ARG A 172 2.67 -12.06 14.62
C ARG A 172 2.71 -10.89 15.61
N LYS A 173 3.66 -10.88 16.55
CA LYS A 173 3.83 -9.80 17.52
C LYS A 173 4.17 -8.48 16.81
N ARG A 174 5.18 -8.48 15.93
CA ARG A 174 5.59 -7.31 15.14
C ARG A 174 4.44 -6.77 14.29
N ARG A 175 3.69 -7.67 13.64
CA ARG A 175 2.50 -7.28 12.86
C ARG A 175 1.43 -6.64 13.73
N LYS A 176 1.15 -7.17 14.93
CA LYS A 176 0.18 -6.58 15.87
C LYS A 176 0.58 -5.15 16.24
N VAL A 177 1.88 -4.91 16.48
CA VAL A 177 2.39 -3.55 16.74
C VAL A 177 2.20 -2.67 15.51
N LEU A 178 2.58 -3.14 14.32
CA LEU A 178 2.45 -2.37 13.07
C LEU A 178 1.00 -1.95 12.79
N ARG A 179 0.03 -2.83 13.06
CA ARG A 179 -1.40 -2.53 12.93
C ARG A 179 -1.86 -1.34 13.78
N GLY A 180 -1.25 -1.14 14.96
CA GLY A 180 -1.57 0.01 15.82
C GLY A 180 -0.79 1.27 15.47
N LEU A 181 0.24 1.19 14.63
CA LEU A 181 1.05 2.34 14.21
C LEU A 181 0.53 2.99 12.93
N VAL A 182 -0.03 2.20 12.02
CA VAL A 182 -0.61 2.70 10.77
C VAL A 182 -2.06 3.07 11.04
N PRO A 183 -2.51 4.30 10.71
CA PRO A 183 -3.91 4.69 10.86
C PRO A 183 -4.85 3.70 10.13
N GLY A 184 -5.82 3.13 10.85
CA GLY A 184 -6.75 2.12 10.33
C GLY A 184 -6.12 0.74 10.07
N GLY A 185 -4.87 0.51 10.49
CA GLY A 185 -4.11 -0.72 10.28
C GLY A 185 -4.73 -1.95 10.94
N GLU A 186 -5.56 -1.77 11.97
CA GLU A 186 -6.30 -2.82 12.65
C GLU A 186 -7.27 -3.57 11.73
N PHE A 187 -7.77 -2.92 10.68
CA PHE A 187 -8.76 -3.47 9.74
C PHE A 187 -8.16 -3.97 8.41
N MET A 188 -6.83 -3.93 8.25
CA MET A 188 -6.16 -4.29 6.97
C MET A 188 -5.80 -5.79 6.88
N ASP A 189 -5.67 -6.36 5.70
CA ASP A 189 -5.00 -7.64 5.52
C ASP A 189 -3.46 -7.48 5.57
N GLU A 190 -2.71 -8.58 5.50
CA GLU A 190 -1.24 -8.53 5.65
C GLU A 190 -0.54 -7.79 4.50
N ILE A 191 -1.06 -7.87 3.28
CA ILE A 191 -0.43 -7.28 2.09
C ILE A 191 -0.73 -5.78 2.08
N SER A 192 -2.01 -5.40 2.21
CA SER A 192 -2.39 -3.98 2.27
C SER A 192 -1.74 -3.26 3.44
N LEU A 193 -1.55 -3.91 4.59
CA LEU A 193 -0.85 -3.29 5.73
C LEU A 193 0.57 -2.87 5.35
N ILE A 194 1.31 -3.69 4.60
CA ILE A 194 2.68 -3.37 4.19
C ILE A 194 2.69 -2.24 3.16
N GLU A 195 1.81 -2.31 2.15
CA GLU A 195 1.68 -1.27 1.12
C GLU A 195 1.34 0.10 1.74
N GLU A 196 0.33 0.13 2.61
CA GLU A 196 -0.11 1.34 3.32
C GLU A 196 0.97 1.85 4.27
N THR A 197 1.75 0.96 4.90
CA THR A 197 2.91 1.36 5.75
C THR A 197 3.97 2.09 4.93
N LEU A 198 4.35 1.56 3.77
CA LEU A 198 5.36 2.17 2.91
C LEU A 198 4.91 3.55 2.42
N ASP A 199 3.63 3.65 2.05
CA ASP A 199 3.04 4.91 1.61
C ASP A 199 2.97 5.94 2.75
N TYR A 200 2.60 5.50 3.96
CA TYR A 200 2.50 6.35 5.14
C TYR A 200 3.88 6.84 5.61
N ILE A 201 4.92 5.99 5.60
CA ILE A 201 6.31 6.42 5.87
C ILE A 201 6.73 7.54 4.93
N SER A 202 6.45 7.37 3.63
CA SER A 202 6.77 8.40 2.62
C SER A 202 6.02 9.71 2.88
N ALA A 203 4.77 9.63 3.34
CA ALA A 203 3.98 10.80 3.72
C ALA A 203 4.51 11.50 4.97
N LEU A 204 4.86 10.74 6.01
CA LEU A 204 5.47 11.28 7.23
C LEU A 204 6.82 11.96 6.94
N GLN A 205 7.65 11.37 6.08
CA GLN A 205 8.89 12.00 5.65
C GLN A 205 8.63 13.34 4.95
N ALA A 206 7.67 13.39 4.02
CA ALA A 206 7.31 14.63 3.35
C ALA A 206 6.79 15.71 4.32
N GLN A 207 5.93 15.33 5.28
CA GLN A 207 5.43 16.23 6.32
C GLN A 207 6.58 16.80 7.15
N VAL A 208 7.43 15.93 7.70
CA VAL A 208 8.54 16.32 8.57
C VAL A 208 9.53 17.21 7.82
N ASP A 209 9.85 16.89 6.57
CA ASP A 209 10.75 17.68 5.74
C ASP A 209 10.20 19.10 5.52
N VAL A 210 8.91 19.24 5.17
CA VAL A 210 8.29 20.55 4.98
C VAL A 210 8.29 21.36 6.28
N MET A 211 7.91 20.73 7.40
CA MET A 211 7.88 21.39 8.70
C MET A 211 9.28 21.86 9.14
N ARG A 212 10.32 21.05 8.90
CA ARG A 212 11.71 21.43 9.17
C ARG A 212 12.15 22.60 8.31
N CYS A 213 11.88 22.57 7.00
CA CYS A 213 12.23 23.67 6.10
C CYS A 213 11.61 25.00 6.54
N LEU A 214 10.36 24.99 6.98
CA LEU A 214 9.70 26.20 7.50
C LEU A 214 10.32 26.67 8.82
N ALA A 215 10.63 25.75 9.74
CA ALA A 215 11.29 26.09 10.98
C ALA A 215 12.69 26.69 10.75
N THR A 216 13.47 26.15 9.82
CA THR A 216 14.79 26.68 9.46
C THR A 216 14.71 28.01 8.73
N ALA A 217 13.69 28.22 7.88
CA ALA A 217 13.49 29.50 7.20
C ALA A 217 13.04 30.62 8.16
N TYR A 218 12.42 30.25 9.29
CA TYR A 218 11.97 31.20 10.31
C TYR A 218 13.06 31.58 11.32
N ILE A 219 14.08 30.74 11.52
CA ILE A 219 15.24 31.13 12.35
C ILE A 219 16.03 32.15 11.53
N PRO A 220 16.01 33.46 11.88
CA PRO A 220 16.84 34.42 11.19
C PRO A 220 18.29 34.00 11.46
N SER A 221 19.06 33.81 10.38
CA SER A 221 20.51 33.67 10.45
C SER A 221 21.02 34.83 11.30
N SER A 222 21.39 34.53 12.55
CA SER A 222 21.96 35.49 13.49
C SER A 222 23.15 36.12 12.79
N SER A 223 23.08 37.43 12.59
CA SER A 223 24.20 38.25 12.12
C SER A 223 25.34 38.22 13.13
#